data_AF-A3GIF1-F1
#
_entry.id   AF-A3GIF1-F1
#
_cell.length_a   1.000
_cell.length_b   1.000
_cell.length_c   1.000
_cell.angle_alpha   90.00
_cell.angle_beta   90.00
_cell.angle_gamma   90.00
#
_symmetry.space_group_name_H-M   'P 1'
#
loop_
_entity.id
_entity.type
_entity.pdbx_description
1 polymer ?
#
loop_
_entity_poly.entity_id
_entity_poly.type
_entity_poly.pdbx_seq_one_letter_code
_entity_poly.pdbx_strand_id
1 'polypeptide(L)'
;MNTSTERSFKRVKTGCLKCRKRHKKCDEVRPNCSSCTKKKEVCEWPVSYGKFHKNSTFQLPANKAVHKTATTKESKKYSEHLANNFNRMSHLEAEGNLSSEAETLLSMSVPRLNKSKSNASYDDTYSFSPESIMEPFLLYNELHNTLREYMFSNVSSTAEVSEKINGSDNIIFCPTTSNNIDKVGEQIEGDSSSSRANNKQVEDDLDATNEREPIPNKSNELFNVLIHEPPALTEMEKLFLYKNYLYEVAPWLDMFDYSQQFGITIPQQANSNAALMFAIYAVSSRQIELTNPDYDKDKTIKIYQESLKYLIPTVEQTMDRAIISSCVILCVLEMMSSSPKEWRHHLEGCSALFRTNNIHGFSDDLERGLFWCYARMDVSSAVIGEQSTVLPTEYWLPKEFKIKDSKEYFQKENKPDMYANYIVFLCSRVLNLISNETPNFRAEWESLFSEVVAWHVNRPPELQPFMEFEHFPFPGLLFLNGPAISSNQLYHMAIILLSQNKPRLLKVKPSRSVKSNIWHAKQICAISLHNTHHGCWNNALQPLWIAGKLLSSEEEHTIILNLLDKIESTTGWQMNFRARDLKRFWDGKLVE
;
A
#
# COMPACT_ATOMS: atom_id res chain seq x y z
N MET A 1 -20.95 67.26 -24.39
CA MET A 1 -19.73 66.42 -24.38
C MET A 1 -18.97 66.77 -23.11
N ASN A 2 -18.65 65.89 -22.16
CA ASN A 2 -18.51 64.43 -22.16
C ASN A 2 -19.10 63.84 -20.88
N THR A 3 -19.80 62.73 -21.06
CA THR A 3 -20.41 61.92 -20.01
C THR A 3 -19.37 61.03 -19.34
N SER A 4 -19.38 61.06 -18.01
CA SER A 4 -18.71 60.16 -17.08
C SER A 4 -19.10 58.70 -17.32
N THR A 5 -18.12 57.82 -17.54
CA THR A 5 -18.28 56.36 -17.47
C THR A 5 -17.24 55.77 -16.51
N GLU A 6 -17.61 55.65 -15.24
CA GLU A 6 -16.91 54.77 -14.30
C GLU A 6 -17.09 53.31 -14.75
N ARG A 7 -16.03 52.72 -15.31
CA ARG A 7 -15.98 51.28 -15.56
C ARG A 7 -15.72 50.56 -14.23
N SER A 8 -16.74 49.93 -13.67
CA SER A 8 -16.58 48.96 -12.59
C SER A 8 -15.80 47.75 -13.11
N PHE A 9 -14.58 47.53 -12.62
CA PHE A 9 -13.76 46.37 -12.98
C PHE A 9 -13.81 45.31 -11.86
N LYS A 10 -14.19 44.07 -12.22
CA LYS A 10 -14.26 42.92 -11.31
C LYS A 10 -12.88 42.59 -10.69
N ARG A 11 -12.87 42.33 -9.37
CA ARG A 11 -11.67 41.90 -8.60
C ARG A 11 -11.08 40.61 -9.17
N VAL A 12 -9.77 40.59 -9.41
CA VAL A 12 -9.00 39.38 -9.76
C VAL A 12 -8.51 38.69 -8.49
N LYS A 13 -8.81 37.38 -8.34
CA LYS A 13 -8.44 36.54 -7.18
C LYS A 13 -7.00 35.97 -7.25
N THR A 14 -6.19 36.39 -8.23
CA THR A 14 -4.92 35.75 -8.64
C THR A 14 -3.64 36.53 -8.29
N GLY A 15 -3.73 37.79 -7.83
CA GLY A 15 -2.55 38.62 -7.52
C GLY A 15 -1.64 38.11 -6.39
N CYS A 16 -0.44 38.67 -6.23
CA CYS A 16 0.49 38.32 -5.15
C CYS A 16 -0.06 38.66 -3.75
N LEU A 17 0.42 37.98 -2.70
CA LEU A 17 -0.08 38.10 -1.33
C LEU A 17 0.04 39.53 -0.80
N LYS A 18 1.12 40.24 -1.15
CA LYS A 18 1.35 41.63 -0.74
C LYS A 18 0.39 42.62 -1.40
N CYS A 19 0.05 42.42 -2.67
CA CYS A 19 -0.96 43.24 -3.35
C CYS A 19 -2.36 42.96 -2.82
N ARG A 20 -2.67 41.69 -2.49
CA ARG A 20 -3.93 41.32 -1.83
C ARG A 20 -4.07 41.98 -0.47
N LYS A 21 -3.05 41.90 0.40
CA LYS A 21 -3.07 42.52 1.74
C LYS A 21 -3.29 44.03 1.68
N ARG A 22 -2.80 44.69 0.63
CA ARG A 22 -2.95 46.14 0.42
C ARG A 22 -4.23 46.54 -0.32
N HIS A 23 -5.09 45.57 -0.69
CA HIS A 23 -6.27 45.79 -1.54
C HIS A 23 -5.94 46.57 -2.83
N LYS A 24 -4.77 46.33 -3.43
CA LYS A 24 -4.34 46.93 -4.71
C LYS A 24 -4.30 45.87 -5.81
N LYS A 25 -4.61 46.28 -7.05
CA LYS A 25 -4.54 45.40 -8.22
C LYS A 25 -3.09 44.98 -8.48
N CYS A 26 -2.86 43.67 -8.58
CA CYS A 26 -1.59 43.11 -9.03
C CYS A 26 -1.61 43.00 -10.55
N ASP A 27 -0.52 43.38 -11.21
CA ASP A 27 -0.27 43.21 -12.65
C ASP A 27 0.20 41.79 -13.01
N GLU A 28 0.42 40.98 -11.97
CA GLU A 28 0.73 39.56 -12.04
C GLU A 28 2.08 39.18 -12.69
N VAL A 29 2.93 40.16 -12.97
CA VAL A 29 4.29 39.95 -13.50
C VAL A 29 5.17 39.21 -12.49
N ARG A 30 5.87 38.16 -12.94
CA ARG A 30 6.79 37.32 -12.14
C ARG A 30 8.25 37.57 -12.55
N PRO A 31 9.23 37.43 -11.63
CA PRO A 31 9.11 36.97 -10.24
C PRO A 31 8.52 38.02 -9.28
N ASN A 32 8.70 39.31 -9.57
CA ASN A 32 8.19 40.41 -8.76
C ASN A 32 7.23 41.28 -9.56
N CYS A 33 6.02 41.52 -9.01
CA CYS A 33 5.02 42.35 -9.65
C CYS A 33 5.43 43.84 -9.60
N SER A 34 5.03 44.66 -10.58
CA SER A 34 5.51 46.06 -10.69
C SER A 34 5.21 46.89 -9.44
N SER A 35 4.11 46.60 -8.75
CA SER A 35 3.70 47.27 -7.50
C SER A 35 4.57 46.91 -6.29
N CYS A 36 5.13 45.69 -6.25
CA CYS A 36 6.08 45.28 -5.21
C CYS A 36 7.49 45.78 -5.55
N THR A 37 7.90 45.73 -6.82
CA THR A 37 9.19 46.24 -7.30
C THR A 37 9.34 47.74 -7.04
N LYS A 38 8.34 48.55 -7.37
CA LYS A 38 8.36 50.00 -7.12
C LYS A 38 8.46 50.36 -5.62
N LYS A 39 7.95 49.49 -4.75
CA LYS A 39 8.00 49.67 -3.30
C LYS A 39 9.21 49.01 -2.63
N LYS A 40 10.05 48.32 -3.39
CA LYS A 40 11.17 47.52 -2.88
C LYS A 40 10.75 46.53 -1.79
N GLU A 41 9.56 45.94 -1.93
CA GLU A 41 9.04 44.91 -1.01
C GLU A 41 9.13 43.53 -1.66
N VAL A 42 9.38 42.49 -0.85
CA VAL A 42 9.42 41.09 -1.30
C VAL A 42 8.05 40.67 -1.87
N CYS A 43 8.04 40.19 -3.11
CA CYS A 43 6.81 39.81 -3.80
C CYS A 43 6.49 38.32 -3.58
N GLU A 44 5.73 38.03 -2.55
CA GLU A 44 5.29 36.67 -2.23
C GLU A 44 4.02 36.28 -2.98
N TRP A 45 4.02 35.08 -3.56
CA TRP A 45 2.91 34.53 -4.32
C TRP A 45 2.26 33.37 -3.56
N PRO A 46 0.93 33.18 -3.66
CA PRO A 46 0.29 31.99 -3.10
C PRO A 46 0.93 30.75 -3.75
N VAL A 47 1.41 29.84 -2.91
CA VAL A 47 2.03 28.60 -3.37
C VAL A 47 0.95 27.77 -4.05
N SER A 48 1.14 27.47 -5.33
CA SER A 48 0.27 26.55 -6.06
C SER A 48 0.52 25.14 -5.54
N TYR A 49 -0.31 24.69 -4.59
CA TYR A 49 -0.41 23.29 -4.22
C TYR A 49 -0.58 22.44 -5.48
N GLY A 50 0.15 21.33 -5.55
CA GLY A 50 0.12 20.38 -6.66
C GLY A 50 -1.32 20.13 -7.10
N LYS A 51 -1.63 20.59 -8.30
CA LYS A 51 -2.96 20.41 -8.89
C LYS A 51 -2.91 19.15 -9.72
N PHE A 52 -3.62 18.11 -9.30
CA PHE A 52 -4.22 17.21 -10.29
C PHE A 52 -5.12 18.06 -11.19
N HIS A 53 -4.68 18.17 -12.44
CA HIS A 53 -5.08 19.13 -13.46
C HIS A 53 -5.03 20.63 -13.06
N LYS A 54 -4.38 21.43 -13.91
CA LYS A 54 -4.38 22.92 -13.91
C LYS A 54 -5.79 23.55 -13.82
N ASN A 55 -6.83 22.73 -14.01
CA ASN A 55 -8.23 23.10 -14.06
C ASN A 55 -9.09 22.80 -12.80
N SER A 56 -8.61 22.22 -11.71
CA SER A 56 -9.45 22.10 -10.50
C SER A 56 -9.48 23.40 -9.67
N THR A 57 -10.68 23.84 -9.26
CA THR A 57 -10.87 24.91 -8.27
C THR A 57 -11.99 24.49 -7.32
N PHE A 58 -11.66 23.61 -6.38
CA PHE A 58 -12.48 23.44 -5.19
C PHE A 58 -12.11 24.53 -4.18
N GLN A 59 -13.05 25.40 -3.83
CA GLN A 59 -12.93 26.34 -2.71
C GLN A 59 -13.80 25.80 -1.57
N LEU A 60 -13.19 25.55 -0.41
CA LEU A 60 -13.91 25.32 0.84
C LEU A 60 -14.83 26.54 1.11
N PRO A 61 -16.07 26.32 1.60
CA PRO A 61 -16.89 27.44 2.08
C PRO A 61 -16.16 28.13 3.24
N ALA A 62 -16.05 29.46 3.17
CA ALA A 62 -15.45 30.25 4.23
C ALA A 62 -16.21 30.03 5.55
N ASN A 63 -15.46 29.73 6.61
CA ASN A 63 -15.92 29.70 8.00
C ASN A 63 -16.86 30.89 8.29
N LYS A 64 -18.15 30.62 8.40
CA LYS A 64 -19.04 31.45 9.20
C LYS A 64 -19.26 30.70 10.50
N ALA A 65 -18.61 31.20 11.54
CA ALA A 65 -18.83 30.78 12.91
C ALA A 65 -20.34 30.72 13.20
N VAL A 66 -20.83 29.54 13.56
CA VAL A 66 -22.11 29.39 14.25
C VAL A 66 -21.77 28.86 15.63
N HIS A 67 -21.45 29.78 16.54
CA HIS A 67 -21.72 29.54 17.95
C HIS A 67 -23.23 29.37 18.12
N LYS A 68 -23.65 28.21 18.62
CA LYS A 68 -24.54 28.12 19.78
C LYS A 68 -24.68 26.66 20.26
N THR A 69 -24.30 26.53 21.52
CA THR A 69 -24.33 25.40 22.44
C THR A 69 -25.67 24.66 22.56
N ALA A 70 -25.60 23.34 22.78
CA ALA A 70 -26.56 22.60 23.59
C ALA A 70 -25.84 21.46 24.33
N THR A 71 -25.22 21.78 25.46
CA THR A 71 -24.73 20.79 26.44
C THR A 71 -25.86 20.47 27.42
N THR A 72 -26.50 19.31 27.31
CA THR A 72 -27.44 18.83 28.35
C THR A 72 -26.69 18.00 29.40
N LYS A 73 -27.08 18.15 30.67
CA LYS A 73 -26.52 17.42 31.84
C LYS A 73 -26.57 15.90 31.69
N GLU A 74 -27.44 15.38 30.82
CA GLU A 74 -27.56 13.94 30.51
C GLU A 74 -26.35 13.41 29.73
N SER A 75 -25.74 14.25 28.88
CA SER A 75 -24.58 13.86 28.07
C SER A 75 -23.32 13.65 28.93
N LYS A 76 -23.18 14.39 30.03
CA LYS A 76 -22.12 14.17 31.05
C LYS A 76 -22.37 12.93 31.91
N LYS A 77 -23.62 12.69 32.33
CA LYS A 77 -23.96 11.48 33.09
C LYS A 77 -23.77 10.19 32.28
N TYR A 78 -24.01 10.24 30.97
CA TYR A 78 -23.85 9.08 30.08
C TYR A 78 -22.37 8.76 29.77
N SER A 79 -21.54 9.80 29.60
CA SER A 79 -20.08 9.63 29.42
C SER A 79 -19.39 9.08 30.69
N GLU A 80 -19.83 9.48 31.88
CA GLU A 80 -19.39 8.87 33.14
C GLU A 80 -19.85 7.41 33.27
N HIS A 81 -21.04 7.06 32.77
CA HIS A 81 -21.55 5.68 32.80
C HIS A 81 -20.78 4.76 31.84
N LEU A 82 -20.41 5.24 30.65
CA LEU A 82 -19.59 4.50 29.68
C LEU A 82 -18.17 4.27 30.19
N ALA A 83 -17.55 5.27 30.82
CA ALA A 83 -16.23 5.12 31.46
C ALA A 83 -16.26 4.06 32.58
N ASN A 84 -17.33 4.03 33.38
CA ASN A 84 -17.50 3.04 34.45
C ASN A 84 -17.79 1.62 33.93
N ASN A 85 -18.50 1.48 32.80
CA ASN A 85 -18.75 0.17 32.17
C ASN A 85 -17.50 -0.37 31.45
N PHE A 86 -16.71 0.51 30.84
CA PHE A 86 -15.41 0.16 30.25
C PHE A 86 -14.44 -0.39 31.30
N ASN A 87 -14.39 0.24 32.49
CA ASN A 87 -13.59 -0.25 33.62
C ASN A 87 -14.15 -1.56 34.23
N ARG A 88 -15.45 -1.83 34.17
CA ARG A 88 -16.05 -3.10 34.63
C ARG A 88 -15.76 -4.28 33.69
N MET A 89 -15.69 -4.07 32.38
CA MET A 89 -15.31 -5.15 31.45
C MET A 89 -13.85 -5.56 31.63
N SER A 90 -12.95 -4.61 31.87
CA SER A 90 -11.54 -4.90 32.19
C SER A 90 -11.35 -5.61 33.54
N HIS A 91 -12.31 -5.53 34.47
CA HIS A 91 -12.26 -6.26 35.74
C HIS A 91 -12.87 -7.68 35.65
N LEU A 92 -13.85 -7.91 34.77
CA LEU A 92 -14.44 -9.23 34.58
C LEU A 92 -13.52 -10.20 33.83
N GLU A 93 -12.58 -9.70 33.03
CA GLU A 93 -11.50 -10.48 32.42
C GLU A 93 -10.41 -10.90 33.44
N ALA A 94 -10.43 -10.35 34.66
CA ALA A 94 -9.42 -10.62 35.68
C ALA A 94 -9.84 -11.63 36.76
N GLU A 95 -11.11 -12.06 36.83
CA GLU A 95 -11.64 -12.91 37.92
C GLU A 95 -12.11 -14.31 37.46
N GLY A 96 -11.36 -14.95 36.56
CA GLY A 96 -11.51 -16.38 36.26
C GLY A 96 -10.48 -17.23 37.00
N ASN A 97 -10.85 -17.81 38.15
CA ASN A 97 -10.01 -18.78 38.87
C ASN A 97 -9.76 -20.03 38.01
N LEU A 98 -8.56 -20.16 37.44
CA LEU A 98 -8.03 -21.42 36.89
C LEU A 98 -6.97 -22.01 37.86
N SER A 99 -6.96 -23.34 37.97
CA SER A 99 -6.10 -24.11 38.88
C SER A 99 -4.60 -23.87 38.63
N SER A 100 -3.79 -24.04 39.69
CA SER A 100 -2.37 -23.67 39.76
C SER A 100 -1.41 -24.43 38.83
N GLU A 101 -1.91 -25.27 37.94
CA GLU A 101 -1.14 -25.91 36.87
C GLU A 101 -1.21 -25.13 35.54
N ALA A 102 -2.20 -24.25 35.36
CA ALA A 102 -2.34 -23.40 34.18
C ALA A 102 -1.46 -22.13 34.24
N GLU A 103 -1.13 -21.63 35.43
CA GLU A 103 -0.30 -20.43 35.61
C GLU A 103 1.16 -20.64 35.14
N THR A 104 1.69 -21.85 35.29
CA THR A 104 3.07 -22.16 34.87
C THR A 104 3.20 -22.18 33.34
N LEU A 105 2.16 -22.57 32.59
CA LEU A 105 2.16 -22.60 31.12
C LEU A 105 1.83 -21.24 30.48
N LEU A 106 1.08 -20.37 31.18
CA LEU A 106 0.73 -19.03 30.70
C LEU A 106 1.80 -17.98 31.03
N SER A 107 2.67 -18.21 32.01
CA SER A 107 3.75 -17.26 32.38
C SER A 107 4.88 -17.12 31.35
N MET A 108 4.92 -17.99 30.32
CA MET A 108 5.89 -17.92 29.22
C MET A 108 5.34 -17.25 27.96
N SER A 109 4.14 -16.65 28.02
CA SER A 109 3.52 -15.96 26.88
C SER A 109 3.07 -14.57 27.31
N VAL A 110 3.74 -13.55 26.75
CA VAL A 110 3.42 -12.11 26.81
C VAL A 110 3.72 -11.41 28.16
N PRO A 111 4.69 -10.47 28.22
CA PRO A 111 4.87 -9.62 29.38
C PRO A 111 3.62 -8.74 29.60
N ARG A 112 3.01 -8.83 30.79
CA ARG A 112 1.96 -7.88 31.22
C ARG A 112 2.59 -6.49 31.38
N LEU A 113 2.13 -5.53 30.57
CA LEU A 113 2.44 -4.11 30.70
C LEU A 113 1.97 -3.56 32.06
N ASN A 114 2.91 -3.43 33.00
CA ASN A 114 2.69 -2.63 34.21
C ASN A 114 2.76 -1.14 33.85
N LYS A 115 1.61 -0.45 33.88
CA LYS A 115 1.55 1.02 33.85
C LYS A 115 2.20 1.59 35.11
N SER A 116 3.49 1.92 35.03
CA SER A 116 4.08 2.90 35.93
C SER A 116 3.89 4.30 35.36
N LYS A 117 3.26 5.17 36.14
CA LYS A 117 3.11 6.60 35.82
C LYS A 117 4.48 7.25 35.97
N SER A 118 5.07 7.74 34.89
CA SER A 118 6.11 8.77 34.94
C SER A 118 5.63 10.00 34.19
N ASN A 119 5.48 11.09 34.93
CA ASN A 119 5.38 12.44 34.37
C ASN A 119 6.76 12.79 33.81
N ALA A 120 6.93 12.71 32.49
CA ALA A 120 8.11 13.22 31.81
C ALA A 120 7.69 14.30 30.81
N SER A 121 8.40 15.42 30.92
CA SER A 121 8.33 16.62 30.09
C SER A 121 8.32 16.30 28.60
N TYR A 122 7.39 16.92 27.87
CA TYR A 122 7.16 16.77 26.43
C TYR A 122 8.19 17.59 25.65
N ASP A 123 9.47 17.25 25.76
CA ASP A 123 10.52 17.77 24.89
C ASP A 123 11.73 16.82 24.99
N ASP A 124 11.66 15.71 24.26
CA ASP A 124 12.86 14.95 23.92
C ASP A 124 12.68 14.30 22.55
N THR A 125 13.68 14.56 21.74
CA THR A 125 13.86 14.21 20.34
C THR A 125 13.81 12.71 20.10
N TYR A 126 12.76 12.23 19.44
CA TYR A 126 12.92 11.14 18.46
C TYR A 126 13.53 11.74 17.19
N SER A 127 14.77 12.21 17.32
CA SER A 127 15.65 12.41 16.18
C SER A 127 15.95 11.03 15.63
N PHE A 128 15.70 10.83 14.34
CA PHE A 128 16.33 9.77 13.56
C PHE A 128 17.79 9.67 13.99
N SER A 129 18.19 8.57 14.65
CA SER A 129 19.55 8.11 14.46
C SER A 129 19.54 7.37 13.12
N PRO A 130 20.31 7.82 12.12
CA PRO A 130 20.50 7.09 10.86
C PRO A 130 21.08 5.68 11.05
N GLU A 131 21.52 5.33 12.26
CA GLU A 131 22.26 4.11 12.57
C GLU A 131 21.36 2.89 12.91
N SER A 132 20.04 3.06 13.04
CA SER A 132 19.12 1.92 13.26
C SER A 132 18.39 1.48 12.00
N ILE A 133 18.80 1.99 10.83
CA ILE A 133 18.40 1.41 9.56
C ILE A 133 18.99 0.01 9.59
N MET A 134 18.11 -0.97 9.70
CA MET A 134 18.39 -2.31 9.24
C MET A 134 19.14 -2.10 7.88
N GLU A 135 20.37 -2.61 7.73
CA GLU A 135 21.03 -2.68 6.42
C GLU A 135 20.40 -3.67 5.38
N PRO A 136 19.14 -4.18 5.45
CA PRO A 136 18.45 -4.87 4.36
C PRO A 136 18.34 -4.11 3.06
N PHE A 137 18.52 -2.79 3.04
CA PHE A 137 18.49 -2.05 1.77
C PHE A 137 19.54 -2.57 0.77
N LEU A 138 20.66 -3.14 1.25
CA LEU A 138 21.66 -3.79 0.40
C LEU A 138 21.16 -5.16 -0.12
N LEU A 139 20.64 -6.03 0.76
CA LEU A 139 20.12 -7.36 0.37
C LEU A 139 18.91 -7.28 -0.56
N TYR A 140 18.06 -6.26 -0.37
CA TYR A 140 16.86 -6.05 -1.15
C TYR A 140 17.18 -5.62 -2.59
N ASN A 141 18.16 -4.72 -2.78
CA ASN A 141 18.66 -4.41 -4.12
C ASN A 141 19.18 -5.65 -4.83
N GLU A 142 19.82 -6.54 -4.09
CA GLU A 142 20.36 -7.79 -4.62
C GLU A 142 19.26 -8.78 -5.00
N LEU A 143 18.28 -9.05 -4.13
CA LEU A 143 17.10 -9.85 -4.48
C LEU A 143 16.35 -9.24 -5.67
N HIS A 144 16.16 -7.91 -5.72
CA HIS A 144 15.54 -7.24 -6.85
C HIS A 144 16.36 -7.37 -8.13
N ASN A 145 17.70 -7.30 -8.05
CA ASN A 145 18.58 -7.51 -9.19
C ASN A 145 18.50 -8.97 -9.67
N THR A 146 18.56 -9.96 -8.79
CA THR A 146 18.42 -11.39 -9.14
C THR A 146 17.04 -11.67 -9.74
N LEU A 147 15.95 -11.17 -9.12
CA LEU A 147 14.60 -11.27 -9.68
C LEU A 147 14.55 -10.63 -11.07
N ARG A 148 15.17 -9.46 -11.24
CA ARG A 148 15.22 -8.74 -12.51
C ARG A 148 16.00 -9.51 -13.57
N GLU A 149 17.15 -10.08 -13.24
CA GLU A 149 17.96 -10.91 -14.14
C GLU A 149 17.22 -12.18 -14.55
N TYR A 150 16.58 -12.89 -13.61
CA TYR A 150 15.71 -14.03 -13.89
C TYR A 150 14.55 -13.66 -14.81
N MET A 151 13.91 -12.51 -14.59
CA MET A 151 12.83 -12.05 -15.46
C MET A 151 13.34 -11.72 -16.87
N PHE A 152 14.52 -11.11 -17.02
CA PHE A 152 15.09 -10.83 -18.33
C PHE A 152 15.47 -12.11 -19.10
N SER A 153 16.10 -13.09 -18.45
CA SER A 153 16.49 -14.34 -19.12
C SER A 153 15.27 -15.15 -19.60
N ASN A 154 14.17 -15.13 -18.84
CA ASN A 154 12.92 -15.81 -19.21
C ASN A 154 12.08 -15.05 -20.26
N VAL A 155 12.15 -13.72 -20.29
CA VAL A 155 11.52 -12.92 -21.36
C VAL A 155 12.28 -13.09 -22.69
N SER A 156 13.61 -13.17 -22.67
CA SER A 156 14.41 -13.43 -23.89
C SER A 156 14.17 -14.83 -24.47
N SER A 157 14.03 -15.85 -23.62
CA SER A 157 13.75 -17.22 -24.07
C SER A 157 12.31 -17.41 -24.55
N THR A 158 11.33 -16.68 -24.00
CA THR A 158 9.95 -16.67 -24.53
C THR A 158 9.80 -15.86 -25.83
N ALA A 159 10.59 -14.79 -26.00
CA ALA A 159 10.67 -14.03 -27.25
C ALA A 159 11.27 -14.86 -28.41
N GLU A 160 12.33 -15.63 -28.16
CA GLU A 160 12.94 -16.52 -29.15
C GLU A 160 12.01 -17.68 -29.58
N VAL A 161 11.11 -18.13 -28.69
CA VAL A 161 10.08 -19.11 -29.04
C VAL A 161 8.97 -18.46 -29.87
N SER A 162 8.64 -17.19 -29.64
CA SER A 162 7.63 -16.46 -30.42
C SER A 162 8.08 -16.09 -31.84
N GLU A 163 9.38 -15.83 -32.05
CA GLU A 163 9.94 -15.56 -33.38
C GLU A 163 10.09 -16.83 -34.23
N LYS A 164 10.19 -18.02 -33.61
CA LYS A 164 10.23 -19.30 -34.34
C LYS A 164 8.86 -19.84 -34.76
N ILE A 165 7.74 -19.21 -34.34
CA ILE A 165 6.39 -19.68 -34.66
C ILE A 165 5.74 -18.90 -35.83
N ASN A 166 6.31 -17.77 -36.28
CA ASN A 166 5.74 -16.94 -37.36
C ASN A 166 6.40 -17.12 -38.74
N GLY A 167 7.01 -18.27 -39.00
CA GLY A 167 7.53 -18.59 -40.34
C GLY A 167 7.29 -20.05 -40.69
N SER A 168 6.09 -20.37 -41.23
CA SER A 168 5.82 -21.39 -42.25
C SER A 168 4.31 -21.67 -42.34
N ASP A 169 3.66 -21.14 -43.37
CA ASP A 169 2.32 -21.57 -43.79
C ASP A 169 2.38 -22.90 -44.57
N ASN A 170 1.29 -23.68 -44.43
CA ASN A 170 0.82 -24.82 -45.23
C ASN A 170 1.45 -26.21 -44.98
N ILE A 171 0.65 -27.15 -44.42
CA ILE A 171 0.09 -28.34 -45.10
C ILE A 171 -0.54 -29.33 -44.07
N ILE A 172 -1.85 -29.57 -44.25
CA ILE A 172 -2.69 -30.79 -44.06
C ILE A 172 -2.77 -31.51 -42.69
N PHE A 173 -4.04 -31.80 -42.34
CA PHE A 173 -4.58 -32.42 -41.13
C PHE A 173 -4.52 -33.97 -41.12
N CYS A 174 -4.37 -34.53 -39.91
CA CYS A 174 -4.87 -35.83 -39.38
C CYS A 174 -4.13 -37.16 -39.73
N PRO A 175 -4.30 -38.25 -38.94
CA PRO A 175 -4.04 -38.42 -37.49
C PRO A 175 -3.34 -39.77 -37.13
N THR A 176 -3.23 -40.04 -35.83
CA THR A 176 -3.20 -41.35 -35.13
C THR A 176 -1.89 -42.12 -34.86
N THR A 177 -1.83 -42.54 -33.58
CA THR A 177 -1.33 -43.79 -32.96
C THR A 177 0.15 -44.01 -32.64
N SER A 178 0.40 -43.99 -31.33
CA SER A 178 0.94 -45.08 -30.49
C SER A 178 2.40 -45.54 -30.63
N ASN A 179 2.97 -45.74 -29.43
CA ASN A 179 4.02 -46.69 -29.01
C ASN A 179 5.47 -46.21 -29.01
N ASN A 180 5.96 -46.07 -27.76
CA ASN A 180 7.15 -46.71 -27.17
C ASN A 180 8.17 -47.32 -28.14
N ILE A 181 9.46 -47.02 -27.93
CA ILE A 181 10.51 -47.97 -27.47
C ILE A 181 11.91 -47.34 -27.69
N ASP A 182 12.70 -47.40 -26.61
CA ASP A 182 14.15 -47.59 -26.43
C ASP A 182 15.20 -47.15 -27.47
N LYS A 183 16.20 -46.42 -26.90
CA LYS A 183 17.67 -46.61 -26.92
C LYS A 183 18.44 -46.97 -28.21
N VAL A 184 19.73 -46.63 -28.11
CA VAL A 184 20.90 -46.97 -28.95
C VAL A 184 21.12 -45.89 -30.03
N GLY A 185 22.20 -45.12 -30.07
CA GLY A 185 23.57 -45.31 -29.62
C GLY A 185 24.43 -45.66 -30.84
N GLU A 186 25.18 -44.71 -31.41
CA GLU A 186 26.47 -45.00 -32.05
C GLU A 186 27.22 -43.72 -32.45
N GLN A 187 28.53 -43.79 -32.22
CA GLN A 187 29.57 -42.88 -32.66
C GLN A 187 29.80 -43.05 -34.17
N ILE A 188 30.46 -42.09 -34.82
CA ILE A 188 31.70 -42.27 -35.61
C ILE A 188 32.13 -40.91 -36.19
N GLU A 189 33.40 -40.58 -35.91
CA GLU A 189 34.45 -39.91 -36.71
C GLU A 189 33.99 -39.19 -38.00
N GLY A 190 34.35 -37.95 -38.30
CA GLY A 190 35.66 -37.31 -38.16
C GLY A 190 36.09 -36.90 -39.57
N ASP A 191 36.27 -35.61 -39.84
CA ASP A 191 37.37 -35.19 -40.72
C ASP A 191 37.68 -33.70 -40.64
N SER A 192 38.98 -33.45 -40.59
CA SER A 192 39.65 -32.17 -40.46
C SER A 192 39.91 -31.52 -41.83
N SER A 193 39.83 -30.19 -41.91
CA SER A 193 40.76 -29.43 -42.76
C SER A 193 40.98 -28.01 -42.24
N SER A 194 42.26 -27.71 -42.02
CA SER A 194 42.81 -26.43 -41.57
C SER A 194 43.35 -25.60 -42.75
N SER A 195 43.37 -24.27 -42.64
CA SER A 195 44.52 -23.41 -43.02
C SER A 195 44.28 -21.97 -42.54
N ARG A 196 45.04 -21.49 -41.53
CA ARG A 196 46.26 -20.63 -41.59
C ARG A 196 45.99 -19.22 -42.15
N ALA A 197 45.88 -18.17 -41.32
CA ALA A 197 46.91 -17.38 -40.59
C ALA A 197 47.57 -16.25 -41.41
N ASN A 198 47.42 -14.98 -41.00
CA ASN A 198 48.49 -14.10 -40.48
C ASN A 198 48.16 -12.59 -40.45
N ASN A 199 48.26 -12.03 -39.22
CA ASN A 199 48.81 -10.74 -38.74
C ASN A 199 48.98 -9.51 -39.65
N LYS A 200 48.63 -8.33 -39.06
CA LYS A 200 49.56 -7.21 -38.86
C LYS A 200 49.07 -6.19 -37.82
N GLN A 201 49.88 -5.98 -36.78
CA GLN A 201 49.90 -4.81 -35.89
C GLN A 201 50.72 -3.68 -36.54
N VAL A 202 50.36 -2.42 -36.26
CA VAL A 202 51.28 -1.27 -36.15
C VAL A 202 50.74 -0.33 -35.07
N GLU A 203 51.61 0.05 -34.13
CA GLU A 203 51.45 0.98 -33.01
C GLU A 203 51.51 2.45 -33.46
N ASP A 204 50.80 3.37 -32.77
CA ASP A 204 51.39 4.35 -31.83
C ASP A 204 50.41 5.49 -31.43
N ASP A 205 50.69 6.04 -30.24
CA ASP A 205 50.42 7.39 -29.71
C ASP A 205 49.31 7.66 -28.64
N LEU A 206 49.83 7.85 -27.40
CA LEU A 206 49.66 8.99 -26.48
C LEU A 206 48.44 9.07 -25.53
N ASP A 207 48.70 8.56 -24.31
CA ASP A 207 48.64 9.25 -23.00
C ASP A 207 47.47 10.20 -22.66
N ALA A 208 46.61 9.75 -21.73
CA ALA A 208 45.91 10.61 -20.77
C ALA A 208 45.41 9.76 -19.57
N THR A 209 46.10 9.91 -18.44
CA THR A 209 45.72 9.41 -17.12
C THR A 209 44.30 9.80 -16.74
N ASN A 210 43.45 8.82 -16.48
CA ASN A 210 42.22 9.01 -15.72
C ASN A 210 42.13 7.86 -14.73
N GLU A 211 42.59 8.10 -13.50
CA GLU A 211 42.39 7.20 -12.36
C GLU A 211 40.88 7.01 -12.19
N ARG A 212 40.35 5.90 -12.72
CA ARG A 212 39.04 5.42 -12.34
C ARG A 212 39.20 4.75 -10.99
N GLU A 213 38.55 5.31 -9.97
CA GLU A 213 38.29 4.58 -8.73
C GLU A 213 37.74 3.18 -9.06
N PRO A 214 38.22 2.11 -8.40
CA PRO A 214 37.74 0.78 -8.66
C PRO A 214 36.25 0.70 -8.29
N ILE A 215 35.44 0.32 -9.28
CA ILE A 215 34.03 -0.02 -9.10
C ILE A 215 33.97 -1.14 -8.04
N PRO A 216 33.14 -1.03 -6.98
CA PRO A 216 33.01 -2.09 -5.99
C PRO A 216 32.60 -3.40 -6.66
N ASN A 217 33.31 -4.48 -6.34
CA ASN A 217 33.12 -5.78 -6.96
C ASN A 217 31.83 -6.42 -6.40
N LYS A 218 30.71 -6.30 -7.13
CA LYS A 218 29.36 -6.79 -6.74
C LYS A 218 29.32 -8.24 -6.24
N SER A 219 30.25 -9.10 -6.68
CA SER A 219 30.33 -10.50 -6.26
C SER A 219 30.75 -10.71 -4.79
N ASN A 220 31.42 -9.75 -4.16
CA ASN A 220 31.87 -9.87 -2.77
C ASN A 220 30.78 -9.53 -1.74
N GLU A 221 29.76 -8.75 -2.10
CA GLU A 221 28.64 -8.44 -1.19
C GLU A 221 27.69 -9.63 -1.05
N LEU A 222 27.28 -10.26 -2.17
CA LEU A 222 26.49 -11.52 -2.18
C LEU A 222 27.13 -12.63 -1.32
N PHE A 223 28.45 -12.77 -1.44
CA PHE A 223 29.21 -13.78 -0.69
C PHE A 223 29.15 -13.52 0.83
N ASN A 224 29.13 -12.27 1.26
CA ASN A 224 28.98 -11.90 2.67
C ASN A 224 27.55 -12.10 3.20
N VAL A 225 26.52 -11.94 2.35
CA VAL A 225 25.12 -12.22 2.70
C VAL A 225 24.88 -13.72 2.93
N LEU A 226 25.49 -14.56 2.08
CA LEU A 226 25.32 -16.01 2.10
C LEU A 226 26.14 -16.69 3.22
N ILE A 227 27.10 -15.98 3.81
CA ILE A 227 27.95 -16.45 4.92
C ILE A 227 27.56 -15.72 6.20
N HIS A 228 26.37 -16.03 6.70
CA HIS A 228 26.00 -15.75 8.09
C HIS A 228 25.77 -17.06 8.82
N GLU A 229 26.06 -17.08 10.13
CA GLU A 229 25.67 -18.21 10.96
C GLU A 229 24.13 -18.29 10.98
N PRO A 230 23.56 -19.48 10.73
CA PRO A 230 22.12 -19.63 10.70
C PRO A 230 21.53 -19.19 12.04
N PRO A 231 20.34 -18.56 12.05
CA PRO A 231 19.69 -18.20 13.29
C PRO A 231 19.46 -19.49 14.11
N ALA A 232 20.08 -19.55 15.29
CA ALA A 232 19.92 -20.67 16.22
C ALA A 232 18.51 -20.62 16.84
N LEU A 233 17.50 -21.00 16.07
CA LEU A 233 16.11 -21.06 16.53
C LEU A 233 15.82 -22.40 17.19
N THR A 234 15.49 -22.34 18.47
CA THR A 234 14.93 -23.48 19.20
C THR A 234 13.55 -23.86 18.65
N GLU A 235 13.10 -25.09 18.87
CA GLU A 235 11.75 -25.51 18.48
C GLU A 235 10.64 -24.66 19.12
N MET A 236 10.89 -24.17 20.35
CA MET A 236 9.97 -23.26 21.04
C MET A 236 9.88 -21.90 20.34
N GLU A 237 10.99 -21.36 19.84
CA GLU A 237 11.00 -20.10 19.10
C GLU A 237 10.32 -20.25 17.73
N LYS A 238 10.58 -21.35 17.03
CA LYS A 238 9.89 -21.66 15.77
C LYS A 238 8.38 -21.73 15.97
N LEU A 239 7.93 -22.44 17.02
CA LEU A 239 6.52 -22.52 17.39
C LEU A 239 5.94 -21.13 17.73
N PHE A 240 6.67 -20.33 18.51
CA PHE A 240 6.24 -18.97 18.88
C PHE A 240 6.06 -18.08 17.64
N LEU A 241 7.03 -18.08 16.72
CA LEU A 241 6.98 -17.34 15.46
C LEU A 241 5.83 -17.81 14.56
N TYR A 242 5.62 -19.12 14.43
CA TYR A 242 4.50 -19.66 13.65
C TYR A 242 3.14 -19.29 14.26
N LYS A 243 2.98 -19.36 15.58
CA LYS A 243 1.73 -18.96 16.24
C LYS A 243 1.45 -17.48 16.01
N ASN A 244 2.46 -16.62 16.14
CA ASN A 244 2.29 -15.20 15.86
C ASN A 244 1.93 -14.95 14.39
N TYR A 245 2.56 -15.66 13.44
CA TYR A 245 2.17 -15.58 12.04
C TYR A 245 0.69 -15.97 11.83
N LEU A 246 0.25 -17.11 12.36
CA LEU A 246 -1.09 -17.65 12.12
C LEU A 246 -2.20 -16.81 12.76
N TYR A 247 -1.95 -16.26 13.95
CA TYR A 247 -3.00 -15.57 14.72
C TYR A 247 -2.96 -14.06 14.60
N GLU A 248 -1.83 -13.48 14.20
CA GLU A 248 -1.68 -12.04 14.03
C GLU A 248 -1.50 -11.68 12.55
N VAL A 249 -0.45 -12.18 11.88
CA VAL A 249 -0.09 -11.71 10.53
C VAL A 249 -1.01 -12.23 9.42
N ALA A 250 -1.22 -13.54 9.33
CA ALA A 250 -1.98 -14.18 8.25
C ALA A 250 -3.43 -13.65 8.13
N PRO A 251 -4.18 -13.43 9.22
CA PRO A 251 -5.51 -12.82 9.14
C PRO A 251 -5.53 -11.43 8.47
N TRP A 252 -4.42 -10.69 8.49
CA TRP A 252 -4.32 -9.42 7.77
C TRP A 252 -4.20 -9.61 6.26
N LEU A 253 -3.44 -10.61 5.85
CA LEU A 253 -3.16 -10.93 4.45
C LEU A 253 -4.38 -11.59 3.80
N ASP A 254 -5.09 -12.43 4.56
CA ASP A 254 -6.33 -13.12 4.17
C ASP A 254 -7.60 -12.25 4.30
N MET A 255 -7.47 -10.96 4.62
CA MET A 255 -8.64 -10.11 4.92
C MET A 255 -9.75 -10.17 3.85
N PHE A 256 -9.42 -10.27 2.56
CA PHE A 256 -10.35 -10.45 1.43
C PHE A 256 -10.21 -11.84 0.77
N ASP A 257 -9.91 -12.86 1.55
CA ASP A 257 -9.75 -14.24 1.09
C ASP A 257 -10.37 -15.21 2.09
N TYR A 258 -11.60 -15.64 1.81
CA TYR A 258 -12.27 -16.62 2.66
C TYR A 258 -11.66 -18.02 2.59
N SER A 259 -10.87 -18.30 1.56
CA SER A 259 -10.12 -19.55 1.45
C SER A 259 -8.85 -19.56 2.30
N GLN A 260 -8.49 -18.43 2.93
CA GLN A 260 -7.38 -18.29 3.89
C GLN A 260 -6.05 -18.86 3.37
N GLN A 261 -5.61 -18.42 2.20
CA GLN A 261 -4.39 -18.96 1.59
C GLN A 261 -3.16 -18.68 2.44
N PHE A 262 -3.06 -17.51 3.08
CA PHE A 262 -1.95 -17.18 3.97
C PHE A 262 -2.01 -17.93 5.31
N GLY A 263 -3.21 -18.22 5.82
CA GLY A 263 -3.41 -18.93 7.10
C GLY A 263 -3.38 -20.45 7.01
N ILE A 264 -3.68 -21.03 5.83
CA ILE A 264 -3.83 -22.50 5.67
C ILE A 264 -2.84 -23.05 4.63
N THR A 265 -2.97 -22.64 3.38
CA THR A 265 -2.23 -23.24 2.25
C THR A 265 -0.72 -22.96 2.34
N ILE A 266 -0.35 -21.70 2.55
CA ILE A 266 1.04 -21.25 2.59
C ILE A 266 1.83 -21.91 3.75
N PRO A 267 1.32 -21.96 5.00
CA PRO A 267 1.97 -22.68 6.09
C PRO A 267 2.18 -24.18 5.82
N GLN A 268 1.22 -24.82 5.14
CA GLN A 268 1.38 -26.23 4.77
C GLN A 268 2.51 -26.42 3.76
N GLN A 269 2.62 -25.53 2.76
CA GLN A 269 3.71 -25.55 1.78
C GLN A 269 5.08 -25.24 2.40
N ALA A 270 5.11 -24.38 3.42
CA ALA A 270 6.34 -24.00 4.11
C ALA A 270 7.04 -25.20 4.80
N ASN A 271 6.31 -26.24 5.18
CA ASN A 271 6.89 -27.45 5.80
C ASN A 271 7.93 -28.16 4.92
N SER A 272 7.83 -28.00 3.60
CA SER A 272 8.76 -28.58 2.63
C SER A 272 9.55 -27.54 1.84
N ASN A 273 9.43 -26.25 2.16
CA ASN A 273 10.13 -25.17 1.47
C ASN A 273 10.78 -24.22 2.48
N ALA A 274 12.11 -24.29 2.59
CA ALA A 274 12.87 -23.51 3.56
C ALA A 274 12.79 -22.00 3.33
N ALA A 275 12.81 -21.54 2.07
CA ALA A 275 12.69 -20.12 1.75
C ALA A 275 11.37 -19.54 2.28
N LEU A 276 10.26 -20.26 2.04
CA LEU A 276 8.93 -19.87 2.49
C LEU A 276 8.78 -19.94 4.01
N MET A 277 9.31 -20.98 4.63
CA MET A 277 9.31 -21.11 6.09
C MET A 277 10.04 -19.95 6.76
N PHE A 278 11.24 -19.60 6.29
CA PHE A 278 11.97 -18.47 6.84
C PHE A 278 11.33 -17.12 6.50
N ALA A 279 10.64 -16.98 5.36
CA ALA A 279 9.86 -15.77 5.06
C ALA A 279 8.70 -15.58 6.07
N ILE A 280 8.00 -16.66 6.41
CA ILE A 280 6.96 -16.68 7.46
C ILE A 280 7.55 -16.27 8.81
N TYR A 281 8.69 -16.86 9.20
CA TYR A 281 9.37 -16.49 10.43
C TYR A 281 9.81 -15.04 10.43
N ALA A 282 10.34 -14.53 9.32
CA ALA A 282 10.85 -13.18 9.22
C ALA A 282 9.74 -12.15 9.42
N VAL A 283 8.62 -12.26 8.69
CA VAL A 283 7.50 -11.30 8.81
C VAL A 283 6.88 -11.33 10.20
N SER A 284 6.81 -12.52 10.80
CA SER A 284 6.32 -12.71 12.16
C SER A 284 7.24 -12.08 13.20
N SER A 285 8.55 -12.36 13.10
CA SER A 285 9.59 -11.79 13.96
C SER A 285 9.58 -10.27 13.88
N ARG A 286 9.44 -9.72 12.66
CA ARG A 286 9.35 -8.28 12.44
C ARG A 286 8.12 -7.65 13.09
N GLN A 287 6.97 -8.30 13.00
CA GLN A 287 5.76 -7.82 13.65
C GLN A 287 5.90 -7.79 15.19
N ILE A 288 6.48 -8.84 15.78
CA ILE A 288 6.74 -8.89 17.22
C ILE A 288 7.71 -7.79 17.61
N GLU A 289 8.80 -7.61 16.87
CA GLU A 289 9.78 -6.55 17.10
C GLU A 289 9.15 -5.16 17.15
N LEU A 290 8.22 -4.88 16.24
CA LEU A 290 7.56 -3.58 16.15
C LEU A 290 6.51 -3.33 17.24
N THR A 291 6.05 -4.37 17.91
CA THR A 291 5.02 -4.29 18.98
C THR A 291 5.56 -4.60 20.37
N ASN A 292 6.77 -5.14 20.46
CA ASN A 292 7.45 -5.48 21.71
C ASN A 292 8.87 -4.89 21.73
N PRO A 293 9.10 -3.79 22.48
CA PRO A 293 10.40 -3.15 22.61
C PRO A 293 11.52 -4.04 23.15
N ASP A 294 11.19 -5.10 23.89
CA ASP A 294 12.16 -6.01 24.50
C ASP A 294 12.58 -7.16 23.58
N TYR A 295 12.03 -7.23 22.36
CA TYR A 295 12.37 -8.27 21.40
C TYR A 295 13.74 -8.03 20.74
N ASP A 296 14.51 -9.11 20.61
CA ASP A 296 15.85 -9.08 20.02
C ASP A 296 15.80 -8.77 18.51
N LYS A 297 16.24 -7.57 18.14
CA LYS A 297 16.23 -7.08 16.75
C LYS A 297 17.22 -7.82 15.85
N ASP A 298 18.35 -8.26 16.41
CA ASP A 298 19.37 -8.99 15.64
C ASP A 298 18.81 -10.34 15.16
N LYS A 299 17.85 -10.90 15.90
CA LYS A 299 17.13 -12.11 15.52
C LYS A 299 16.30 -11.91 14.25
N THR A 300 15.53 -10.81 14.15
CA THR A 300 14.74 -10.49 12.94
C THR A 300 15.64 -10.45 11.71
N ILE A 301 16.79 -9.78 11.82
CA ILE A 301 17.76 -9.62 10.72
C ILE A 301 18.28 -10.99 10.27
N LYS A 302 18.75 -11.83 11.20
CA LYS A 302 19.29 -13.16 10.87
C LYS A 302 18.24 -14.07 10.22
N ILE A 303 16.99 -14.03 10.70
CA ILE A 303 15.90 -14.82 10.10
C ILE A 303 15.60 -14.35 8.67
N TYR A 304 15.55 -13.04 8.45
CA TYR A 304 15.36 -12.46 7.11
C TYR A 304 16.50 -12.84 6.15
N GLN A 305 17.76 -12.73 6.60
CA GLN A 305 18.94 -13.14 5.83
C GLN A 305 18.90 -14.64 5.47
N GLU A 306 18.48 -15.50 6.41
CA GLU A 306 18.37 -16.94 6.15
C GLU A 306 17.27 -17.23 5.10
N SER A 307 16.16 -16.48 5.09
CA SER A 307 15.16 -16.58 4.01
C SER A 307 15.75 -16.27 2.64
N LEU A 308 16.51 -15.18 2.53
CA LEU A 308 17.14 -14.76 1.28
C LEU A 308 18.21 -15.73 0.79
N LYS A 309 18.98 -16.32 1.72
CA LYS A 309 19.97 -17.37 1.41
C LYS A 309 19.35 -18.59 0.73
N TYR A 310 18.12 -18.99 1.09
CA TYR A 310 17.39 -20.04 0.39
C TYR A 310 16.69 -19.54 -0.87
N LEU A 311 16.18 -18.30 -0.85
CA LEU A 311 15.38 -17.75 -1.93
C LEU A 311 16.21 -17.42 -3.18
N ILE A 312 17.31 -16.68 -3.02
CA ILE A 312 18.12 -16.13 -4.13
C ILE A 312 18.60 -17.24 -5.08
N PRO A 313 19.25 -18.33 -4.61
CA PRO A 313 19.71 -19.39 -5.52
C PRO A 313 18.55 -20.17 -6.15
N THR A 314 17.38 -20.20 -5.50
CA THR A 314 16.22 -20.95 -5.98
C THR A 314 15.50 -20.20 -7.09
N VAL A 315 15.39 -18.88 -6.96
CA VAL A 315 14.79 -17.99 -7.98
C VAL A 315 15.47 -18.16 -9.33
N GLU A 316 16.78 -18.36 -9.37
CA GLU A 316 17.53 -18.62 -10.62
C GLU A 316 17.11 -19.92 -11.32
N GLN A 317 16.58 -20.88 -10.57
CA GLN A 317 16.28 -22.23 -11.05
C GLN A 317 14.79 -22.43 -11.34
N THR A 318 13.91 -22.00 -10.43
CA THR A 318 12.46 -22.21 -10.51
C THR A 318 11.69 -21.01 -9.95
N MET A 319 10.52 -20.76 -10.52
CA MET A 319 9.56 -19.77 -10.01
C MET A 319 8.25 -20.46 -9.67
N ASP A 320 8.32 -21.36 -8.68
CA ASP A 320 7.14 -22.08 -8.20
C ASP A 320 6.28 -21.25 -7.23
N ARG A 321 5.11 -21.77 -6.88
CA ARG A 321 4.14 -21.08 -6.01
C ARG A 321 4.68 -20.77 -4.62
N ALA A 322 5.59 -21.59 -4.09
CA ALA A 322 6.18 -21.35 -2.77
C ALA A 322 7.20 -20.20 -2.82
N ILE A 323 7.99 -20.12 -3.90
CA ILE A 323 8.90 -19.00 -4.14
C ILE A 323 8.13 -17.69 -4.34
N ILE A 324 7.07 -17.70 -5.15
CA ILE A 324 6.20 -16.53 -5.34
C ILE A 324 5.56 -16.08 -4.00
N SER A 325 5.06 -17.04 -3.20
CA SER A 325 4.52 -16.75 -1.87
C SER A 325 5.58 -16.14 -0.94
N SER A 326 6.82 -16.63 -1.01
CA SER A 326 7.95 -16.09 -0.24
C SER A 326 8.21 -14.64 -0.61
N CYS A 327 8.28 -14.32 -1.90
CA CYS A 327 8.48 -12.95 -2.39
C CYS A 327 7.37 -12.00 -1.91
N VAL A 328 6.11 -12.43 -1.96
CA VAL A 328 4.99 -11.60 -1.49
C VAL A 328 5.06 -11.37 0.02
N ILE A 329 5.39 -12.39 0.82
CA ILE A 329 5.54 -12.25 2.28
C ILE A 329 6.72 -11.35 2.64
N LEU A 330 7.85 -11.50 1.97
CA LEU A 330 9.02 -10.63 2.19
C LEU A 330 8.73 -9.19 1.76
N CYS A 331 7.98 -8.97 0.69
CA CYS A 331 7.51 -7.64 0.29
C CYS A 331 6.69 -6.97 1.43
N VAL A 332 5.81 -7.73 2.11
CA VAL A 332 5.08 -7.23 3.28
C VAL A 332 6.05 -6.86 4.42
N LEU A 333 7.00 -7.74 4.76
CA LEU A 333 8.03 -7.45 5.77
C LEU A 333 8.80 -6.17 5.46
N GLU A 334 9.18 -5.99 4.20
CA GLU A 334 9.98 -4.85 3.76
C GLU A 334 9.18 -3.55 3.81
N MET A 335 7.89 -3.58 3.45
CA MET A 335 6.99 -2.44 3.64
C MET A 335 6.85 -2.07 5.13
N MET A 336 6.82 -3.05 6.04
CA MET A 336 6.84 -2.80 7.49
C MET A 336 8.18 -2.23 7.99
N SER A 337 9.26 -2.46 7.24
CA SER A 337 10.63 -2.14 7.64
C SER A 337 11.18 -0.86 7.00
N SER A 338 10.51 -0.32 5.99
CA SER A 338 10.97 0.80 5.19
C SER A 338 10.14 2.07 5.40
N SER A 339 10.70 3.20 4.95
CA SER A 339 9.93 4.44 4.81
C SER A 339 8.83 4.26 3.78
N PRO A 340 7.63 4.85 3.97
CA PRO A 340 6.54 4.83 3.00
C PRO A 340 6.91 5.27 1.58
N LYS A 341 7.98 6.08 1.44
CA LYS A 341 8.49 6.55 0.14
C LYS A 341 9.12 5.41 -0.70
N GLU A 342 9.64 4.38 -0.04
CA GLU A 342 10.30 3.23 -0.69
C GLU A 342 9.32 2.11 -1.04
N TRP A 343 8.10 2.12 -0.49
CA TRP A 343 7.10 1.06 -0.69
C TRP A 343 6.83 0.74 -2.15
N ARG A 344 6.84 1.76 -3.02
CA ARG A 344 6.65 1.54 -4.47
C ARG A 344 7.72 0.63 -5.04
N HIS A 345 8.97 0.83 -4.64
CA HIS A 345 10.08 0.06 -5.15
C HIS A 345 9.92 -1.42 -4.80
N HIS A 346 9.56 -1.74 -3.54
CA HIS A 346 9.29 -3.11 -3.07
C HIS A 346 8.18 -3.81 -3.88
N LEU A 347 7.19 -3.05 -4.34
CA LEU A 347 6.08 -3.57 -5.13
C LEU A 347 6.44 -3.83 -6.60
N GLU A 348 7.45 -3.16 -7.16
CA GLU A 348 7.86 -3.35 -8.55
C GLU A 348 8.32 -4.78 -8.84
N GLY A 349 8.98 -5.41 -7.87
CA GLY A 349 9.44 -6.80 -7.96
C GLY A 349 8.26 -7.78 -8.07
N CYS A 350 7.29 -7.66 -7.15
CA CYS A 350 6.06 -8.47 -7.17
C CYS A 350 5.23 -8.21 -8.44
N SER A 351 5.12 -6.95 -8.88
CA SER A 351 4.41 -6.59 -10.12
C SER A 351 4.99 -7.30 -11.34
N ALA A 352 6.32 -7.25 -11.48
CA ALA A 352 7.01 -7.87 -12.61
C ALA A 352 6.93 -9.41 -12.54
N LEU A 353 6.99 -9.98 -11.34
CA LEU A 353 6.77 -11.41 -11.11
C LEU A 353 5.37 -11.84 -11.55
N PHE A 354 4.31 -11.10 -11.17
CA PHE A 354 2.95 -11.44 -11.56
C PHE A 354 2.73 -11.33 -13.07
N ARG A 355 3.32 -10.32 -13.71
CA ARG A 355 3.24 -10.17 -15.17
C ARG A 355 3.89 -11.34 -15.90
N THR A 356 5.08 -11.74 -15.46
CA THR A 356 5.84 -12.84 -16.08
C THR A 356 5.13 -14.19 -15.92
N ASN A 357 4.48 -14.40 -14.78
CA ASN A 357 3.77 -15.65 -14.46
C ASN A 357 2.26 -15.62 -14.78
N ASN A 358 1.75 -14.56 -15.40
CA ASN A 358 0.33 -14.37 -15.71
C ASN A 358 -0.59 -14.54 -14.49
N ILE A 359 -0.16 -14.04 -13.33
CA ILE A 359 -0.95 -14.03 -12.08
C ILE A 359 -1.81 -12.77 -12.05
N HIS A 360 -3.11 -12.94 -11.81
CA HIS A 360 -4.10 -11.87 -11.82
C HIS A 360 -5.24 -12.13 -10.83
N GLY A 361 -6.16 -11.18 -10.67
CA GLY A 361 -7.24 -11.23 -9.67
C GLY A 361 -8.28 -12.34 -9.86
N PHE A 362 -8.21 -13.09 -10.96
CA PHE A 362 -9.08 -14.23 -11.27
C PHE A 362 -8.29 -15.54 -11.44
N SER A 363 -7.05 -15.61 -10.94
CA SER A 363 -6.25 -16.84 -10.94
C SER A 363 -6.89 -17.90 -10.02
N ASP A 364 -6.25 -19.07 -9.90
CA ASP A 364 -6.69 -20.05 -8.90
C ASP A 364 -6.54 -19.52 -7.46
N ASP A 365 -7.07 -20.27 -6.49
CA ASP A 365 -7.26 -19.75 -5.12
C ASP A 365 -5.97 -19.19 -4.51
N LEU A 366 -4.84 -19.90 -4.60
CA LEU A 366 -3.56 -19.44 -4.04
C LEU A 366 -3.05 -18.18 -4.74
N GLU A 367 -2.93 -18.21 -6.06
CA GLU A 367 -2.41 -17.09 -6.84
C GLU A 367 -3.33 -15.85 -6.74
N ARG A 368 -4.65 -16.06 -6.63
CA ARG A 368 -5.64 -15.02 -6.39
C ARG A 368 -5.48 -14.38 -5.03
N GLY A 369 -5.27 -15.17 -3.97
CA GLY A 369 -5.02 -14.66 -2.62
C GLY A 369 -3.77 -13.78 -2.57
N LEU A 370 -2.67 -14.27 -3.16
CA LEU A 370 -1.41 -13.52 -3.32
C LEU A 370 -1.62 -12.21 -4.10
N PHE A 371 -2.34 -12.27 -5.23
CA PHE A 371 -2.59 -11.12 -6.09
C PHE A 371 -3.40 -10.04 -5.36
N TRP A 372 -4.50 -10.40 -4.71
CA TRP A 372 -5.34 -9.40 -4.04
C TRP A 372 -4.71 -8.82 -2.78
N CYS A 373 -3.82 -9.56 -2.12
CA CYS A 373 -2.94 -9.00 -1.08
C CYS A 373 -2.06 -7.88 -1.65
N TYR A 374 -1.33 -8.17 -2.72
CA TYR A 374 -0.53 -7.17 -3.43
C TYR A 374 -1.35 -5.99 -3.96
N ALA A 375 -2.51 -6.23 -4.56
CA ALA A 375 -3.34 -5.18 -5.15
C ALA A 375 -3.73 -4.10 -4.13
N ARG A 376 -3.96 -4.48 -2.87
CA ARG A 376 -4.24 -3.54 -1.78
C ARG A 376 -3.00 -2.75 -1.37
N MET A 377 -1.83 -3.38 -1.37
CA MET A 377 -0.55 -2.70 -1.14
C MET A 377 -0.25 -1.69 -2.26
N ASP A 378 -0.51 -2.07 -3.52
CA ASP A 378 -0.33 -1.21 -4.70
C ASP A 378 -1.26 0.01 -4.67
N VAL A 379 -2.56 -0.18 -4.36
CA VAL A 379 -3.49 0.94 -4.13
C VAL A 379 -2.98 1.87 -3.03
N SER A 380 -2.49 1.32 -1.93
CA SER A 380 -1.98 2.12 -0.81
C SER A 380 -0.74 2.93 -1.21
N SER A 381 0.22 2.32 -1.91
CA SER A 381 1.42 2.97 -2.43
C SER A 381 1.10 4.07 -3.44
N ALA A 382 0.13 3.84 -4.32
CA ALA A 382 -0.36 4.83 -5.27
C ALA A 382 -0.98 6.06 -4.58
N VAL A 383 -1.72 5.89 -3.47
CA VAL A 383 -2.20 7.03 -2.68
C VAL A 383 -1.06 7.79 -2.00
N ILE A 384 -0.06 7.08 -1.45
CA ILE A 384 1.09 7.71 -0.81
C ILE A 384 1.86 8.58 -1.78
N GLY A 385 2.19 8.03 -2.95
CA GLY A 385 2.96 8.72 -3.98
C GLY A 385 2.15 9.68 -4.84
N GLU A 386 0.84 9.82 -4.61
CA GLU A 386 -0.04 10.66 -5.43
C GLU A 386 0.11 10.33 -6.93
N GLN A 387 0.13 9.04 -7.25
CA GLN A 387 0.52 8.50 -8.55
C GLN A 387 -0.34 7.29 -8.95
N SER A 388 -0.13 6.80 -10.19
CA SER A 388 -0.77 5.57 -10.68
C SER A 388 -0.24 4.33 -9.96
N THR A 389 -1.05 3.26 -9.95
CA THR A 389 -0.63 1.93 -9.48
C THR A 389 0.61 1.44 -10.23
N VAL A 390 1.44 0.65 -9.55
CA VAL A 390 2.64 0.02 -10.10
C VAL A 390 2.26 -0.95 -11.21
N LEU A 391 1.29 -1.83 -10.95
CA LEU A 391 0.74 -2.71 -11.97
C LEU A 391 -0.45 -2.00 -12.64
N PRO A 392 -0.42 -1.75 -13.96
CA PRO A 392 -1.56 -1.19 -14.67
C PRO A 392 -2.80 -2.07 -14.53
N THR A 393 -3.96 -1.44 -14.37
CA THR A 393 -5.21 -2.11 -13.99
C THR A 393 -5.66 -3.18 -14.99
N GLU A 394 -5.30 -3.08 -16.26
CA GLU A 394 -5.58 -4.09 -17.29
C GLU A 394 -4.96 -5.45 -16.97
N TYR A 395 -3.81 -5.50 -16.29
CA TYR A 395 -3.15 -6.75 -15.89
C TYR A 395 -3.79 -7.39 -14.65
N TRP A 396 -4.76 -6.72 -14.02
CA TRP A 396 -5.47 -7.27 -12.87
C TRP A 396 -6.58 -8.25 -13.29
N LEU A 397 -6.88 -8.27 -14.59
CA LEU A 397 -7.86 -9.13 -15.23
C LEU A 397 -7.14 -10.16 -16.13
N PRO A 398 -7.78 -11.30 -16.43
CA PRO A 398 -7.37 -12.16 -17.55
C PRO A 398 -7.22 -11.38 -18.85
N LYS A 399 -6.31 -11.80 -19.74
CA LYS A 399 -6.00 -11.10 -21.00
C LYS A 399 -7.22 -10.94 -21.91
N GLU A 400 -8.16 -11.87 -21.81
CA GLU A 400 -9.39 -11.93 -22.60
C GLU A 400 -10.47 -10.98 -22.06
N PHE A 401 -10.34 -10.52 -20.81
CA PHE A 401 -11.33 -9.72 -20.13
C PHE A 401 -11.13 -8.24 -20.45
N LYS A 402 -12.25 -7.55 -20.69
CA LYS A 402 -12.24 -6.11 -20.97
C LYS A 402 -12.64 -5.33 -19.73
N ILE A 403 -11.93 -4.24 -19.44
CA ILE A 403 -12.21 -3.37 -18.28
C ILE A 403 -13.67 -2.90 -18.25
N LYS A 404 -14.26 -2.59 -19.41
CA LYS A 404 -15.66 -2.14 -19.51
C LYS A 404 -16.69 -3.17 -19.04
N ASP A 405 -16.32 -4.46 -19.07
CA ASP A 405 -17.17 -5.60 -18.71
C ASP A 405 -16.79 -6.12 -17.29
N SER A 406 -15.87 -5.43 -16.59
CA SER A 406 -15.33 -5.85 -15.28
C SER A 406 -16.40 -6.10 -14.23
N LYS A 407 -17.43 -5.25 -14.18
CA LYS A 407 -18.58 -5.43 -13.30
C LYS A 407 -19.19 -6.83 -13.41
N GLU A 408 -19.42 -7.31 -14.63
CA GLU A 408 -20.04 -8.62 -14.83
C GLU A 408 -19.12 -9.76 -14.39
N TYR A 409 -17.80 -9.63 -14.58
CA TYR A 409 -16.84 -10.64 -14.14
C TYR A 409 -16.81 -10.78 -12.62
N PHE A 410 -16.72 -9.66 -11.88
CA PHE A 410 -16.76 -9.70 -10.41
C PHE A 410 -18.11 -10.20 -9.87
N GLN A 411 -19.22 -9.85 -10.52
CA GLN A 411 -20.54 -10.34 -10.12
C GLN A 411 -20.72 -11.84 -10.36
N LYS A 412 -20.11 -12.40 -11.41
CA LYS A 412 -20.17 -13.84 -11.74
C LYS A 412 -19.47 -14.72 -10.71
N GLU A 413 -18.43 -14.23 -10.05
CA GLU A 413 -17.76 -14.99 -8.98
C GLU A 413 -18.73 -15.33 -7.84
N ASN A 414 -19.72 -14.46 -7.58
CA ASN A 414 -20.75 -14.66 -6.57
C ASN A 414 -20.20 -14.99 -5.17
N LYS A 415 -19.04 -14.42 -4.82
CA LYS A 415 -18.43 -14.52 -3.49
C LYS A 415 -18.31 -13.11 -2.86
N PRO A 416 -18.65 -12.94 -1.57
CA PRO A 416 -18.59 -11.62 -0.91
C PRO A 416 -17.18 -11.02 -0.88
N ASP A 417 -16.15 -11.83 -0.71
CA ASP A 417 -14.74 -11.43 -0.77
C ASP A 417 -14.34 -10.94 -2.17
N MET A 418 -14.80 -11.57 -3.25
CA MET A 418 -14.61 -11.07 -4.62
C MET A 418 -15.38 -9.76 -4.88
N TYR A 419 -16.55 -9.59 -4.27
CA TYR A 419 -17.25 -8.30 -4.31
C TYR A 419 -16.46 -7.20 -3.57
N ALA A 420 -15.76 -7.54 -2.48
CA ALA A 420 -14.85 -6.64 -1.80
C ALA A 420 -13.59 -6.35 -2.63
N ASN A 421 -13.01 -7.34 -3.30
CA ASN A 421 -11.89 -7.14 -4.24
C ASN A 421 -12.28 -6.23 -5.41
N TYR A 422 -13.54 -6.23 -5.83
CA TYR A 422 -14.01 -5.32 -6.87
C TYR A 422 -13.84 -3.83 -6.51
N ILE A 423 -14.06 -3.42 -5.25
CA ILE A 423 -13.80 -2.01 -4.88
C ILE A 423 -12.30 -1.68 -4.86
N VAL A 424 -11.42 -2.65 -4.59
CA VAL A 424 -9.96 -2.47 -4.72
C VAL A 424 -9.61 -2.20 -6.18
N PHE A 425 -10.16 -3.00 -7.10
CA PHE A 425 -10.04 -2.78 -8.54
C PHE A 425 -10.57 -1.41 -8.98
N LEU A 426 -11.74 -0.99 -8.48
CA LEU A 426 -12.26 0.33 -8.79
C LEU A 426 -11.38 1.44 -8.22
N CYS A 427 -10.78 1.26 -7.04
CA CYS A 427 -9.82 2.21 -6.48
C CYS A 427 -8.58 2.36 -7.36
N SER A 428 -8.03 1.27 -7.92
CA SER A 428 -6.89 1.38 -8.84
C SER A 428 -7.27 2.16 -10.10
N ARG A 429 -8.48 1.93 -10.65
CA ARG A 429 -9.00 2.74 -11.77
C ARG A 429 -9.15 4.22 -11.40
N VAL A 430 -9.62 4.54 -10.18
CA VAL A 430 -9.75 5.92 -9.72
C VAL A 430 -8.39 6.59 -9.66
N LEU A 431 -7.41 5.93 -9.05
CA LEU A 431 -6.05 6.45 -8.90
C LEU A 431 -5.36 6.65 -10.26
N ASN A 432 -5.51 5.69 -11.17
CA ASN A 432 -4.95 5.78 -12.51
C ASN A 432 -5.64 6.88 -13.34
N LEU A 433 -6.95 7.08 -13.19
CA LEU A 433 -7.66 8.15 -13.88
C LEU A 433 -7.25 9.55 -13.39
N ILE A 434 -7.10 9.75 -12.08
CA ILE A 434 -6.78 11.08 -11.53
C ILE A 434 -5.29 11.43 -11.69
N SER A 435 -4.42 10.44 -11.79
CA SER A 435 -2.96 10.63 -11.90
C SER A 435 -2.48 10.82 -13.34
N ASN A 436 -3.22 10.31 -14.33
CA ASN A 436 -2.83 10.37 -15.74
C ASN A 436 -3.65 11.42 -16.52
N GLU A 437 -3.04 12.00 -17.55
CA GLU A 437 -3.77 12.83 -18.51
C GLU A 437 -4.51 11.94 -19.51
N THR A 438 -5.84 12.06 -19.59
CA THR A 438 -6.65 11.41 -20.64
C THR A 438 -7.50 12.43 -21.38
N PRO A 439 -7.58 12.37 -22.73
CA PRO A 439 -8.47 13.24 -23.50
C PRO A 439 -9.96 13.00 -23.17
N ASN A 440 -10.31 11.82 -22.64
CA ASN A 440 -11.67 11.43 -22.31
C ASN A 440 -11.99 11.50 -20.81
N PHE A 441 -11.19 12.25 -20.03
CA PHE A 441 -11.29 12.34 -18.56
C PHE A 441 -12.73 12.49 -18.05
N ARG A 442 -13.53 13.36 -18.66
CA ARG A 442 -14.92 13.59 -18.23
C ARG A 442 -15.78 12.33 -18.36
N ALA A 443 -15.72 11.65 -19.51
CA ALA A 443 -16.55 10.48 -19.77
C ALA A 443 -16.12 9.30 -18.88
N GLU A 444 -14.80 9.11 -18.75
CA GLU A 444 -14.23 8.08 -17.86
C GLU A 444 -14.58 8.35 -16.39
N TRP A 445 -14.50 9.60 -15.94
CA TRP A 445 -14.91 10.01 -14.59
C TRP A 445 -16.40 9.75 -14.36
N GLU A 446 -17.27 10.11 -15.30
CA GLU A 446 -18.73 9.90 -15.19
C GLU A 446 -19.08 8.41 -15.11
N SER A 447 -18.44 7.59 -15.95
CA SER A 447 -18.60 6.13 -15.94
C SER A 447 -18.11 5.53 -14.61
N LEU A 448 -16.88 5.85 -14.20
CA LEU A 448 -16.27 5.29 -13.00
C LEU A 448 -16.98 5.75 -11.72
N PHE A 449 -17.40 7.01 -11.64
CA PHE A 449 -18.20 7.50 -10.52
C PHE A 449 -19.53 6.75 -10.41
N SER A 450 -20.20 6.51 -11.54
CA SER A 450 -21.45 5.75 -11.57
C SER A 450 -21.24 4.30 -11.11
N GLU A 451 -20.13 3.69 -11.52
CA GLU A 451 -19.76 2.32 -11.16
C GLU A 451 -19.41 2.18 -9.66
N VAL A 452 -18.63 3.11 -9.10
CA VAL A 452 -18.31 3.16 -7.66
C VAL A 452 -19.58 3.37 -6.82
N VAL A 453 -20.49 4.25 -7.24
CA VAL A 453 -21.79 4.42 -6.56
C VAL A 453 -22.63 3.15 -6.67
N ALA A 454 -22.65 2.50 -7.84
CA ALA A 454 -23.40 1.27 -8.05
C ALA A 454 -22.86 0.11 -7.20
N TRP A 455 -21.53 0.02 -6.98
CA TRP A 455 -20.93 -0.95 -6.07
C TRP A 455 -21.55 -0.83 -4.67
N HIS A 456 -21.62 0.38 -4.11
CA HIS A 456 -22.17 0.56 -2.77
C HIS A 456 -23.68 0.24 -2.73
N VAL A 457 -24.45 0.70 -3.73
CA VAL A 457 -25.91 0.44 -3.75
C VAL A 457 -26.23 -1.05 -3.86
N ASN A 458 -25.43 -1.83 -4.61
CA ASN A 458 -25.72 -3.23 -4.90
C ASN A 458 -24.92 -4.22 -4.04
N ARG A 459 -24.20 -3.75 -3.01
CA ARG A 459 -23.37 -4.62 -2.18
C ARG A 459 -24.21 -5.66 -1.44
N PRO A 460 -23.75 -6.92 -1.37
CA PRO A 460 -24.51 -8.00 -0.74
C PRO A 460 -24.65 -7.75 0.78
N PRO A 461 -25.63 -8.36 1.45
CA PRO A 461 -25.90 -8.13 2.88
C PRO A 461 -24.68 -8.33 3.79
N GLU A 462 -23.79 -9.26 3.45
CA GLU A 462 -22.55 -9.55 4.18
C GLU A 462 -21.59 -8.37 4.21
N LEU A 463 -21.71 -7.44 3.25
CA LEU A 463 -20.91 -6.21 3.12
C LEU A 463 -21.65 -4.96 3.61
N GLN A 464 -22.84 -5.10 4.18
CA GLN A 464 -23.60 -4.00 4.76
C GLN A 464 -23.29 -3.85 6.27
N PRO A 465 -23.49 -2.65 6.85
CA PRO A 465 -23.38 -2.48 8.29
C PRO A 465 -24.37 -3.39 9.00
N PHE A 466 -23.90 -4.11 10.03
CA PHE A 466 -24.77 -4.88 10.92
C PHE A 466 -25.48 -3.97 11.91
N MET A 467 -24.78 -2.94 12.39
CA MET A 467 -25.32 -1.92 13.27
C MET A 467 -24.87 -0.54 12.80
N GLU A 468 -25.83 0.37 12.67
CA GLU A 468 -25.59 1.77 12.32
C GLU A 468 -26.47 2.68 13.19
N PHE A 469 -25.87 3.69 13.80
CA PHE A 469 -26.61 4.73 14.51
C PHE A 469 -25.89 6.08 14.48
N GLU A 470 -26.67 7.15 14.53
CA GLU A 470 -26.14 8.51 14.61
C GLU A 470 -25.48 8.74 15.96
N HIS A 471 -24.25 9.23 15.93
CA HIS A 471 -23.48 9.59 17.12
C HIS A 471 -22.49 10.71 16.75
N PHE A 472 -22.11 11.52 17.74
CA PHE A 472 -21.21 12.66 17.55
C PHE A 472 -19.87 12.40 18.27
N PRO A 473 -18.71 12.73 17.66
CA PRO A 473 -18.53 13.35 16.34
C PRO A 473 -18.58 12.38 15.16
N PHE A 474 -18.49 11.08 15.42
CA PHE A 474 -18.55 10.00 14.44
C PHE A 474 -19.73 9.08 14.72
N PRO A 475 -20.43 8.59 13.67
CA PRO A 475 -21.53 7.63 13.84
C PRO A 475 -21.02 6.28 14.36
N GLY A 476 -21.92 5.48 14.94
CA GLY A 476 -21.64 4.08 15.29
C GLY A 476 -21.79 3.19 14.07
N LEU A 477 -20.77 2.40 13.73
CA LEU A 477 -20.76 1.51 12.57
C LEU A 477 -20.07 0.18 12.87
N LEU A 478 -20.83 -0.91 12.99
CA LEU A 478 -20.29 -2.25 13.19
C LEU A 478 -20.54 -3.12 11.96
N PHE A 479 -19.49 -3.82 11.51
CA PHE A 479 -19.54 -4.78 10.41
C PHE A 479 -19.11 -6.17 10.91
N LEU A 480 -19.56 -7.22 10.23
CA LEU A 480 -19.39 -8.60 10.70
C LEU A 480 -18.09 -9.26 10.27
N ASN A 481 -17.39 -8.73 9.27
CA ASN A 481 -16.26 -9.40 8.65
C ASN A 481 -15.27 -8.40 8.01
N GLY A 482 -14.03 -8.86 7.81
CA GLY A 482 -12.97 -8.07 7.19
C GLY A 482 -13.30 -7.49 5.82
N PRO A 483 -13.88 -8.28 4.88
CA PRO A 483 -14.34 -7.80 3.59
C PRO A 483 -15.26 -6.58 3.69
N ALA A 484 -16.26 -6.63 4.56
CA ALA A 484 -17.20 -5.54 4.76
C ALA A 484 -16.53 -4.28 5.34
N ILE A 485 -15.69 -4.43 6.37
CA ILE A 485 -15.01 -3.31 7.04
C ILE A 485 -14.16 -2.53 6.02
N SER A 486 -13.19 -3.19 5.39
CA SER A 486 -12.22 -2.48 4.55
C SER A 486 -12.81 -2.06 3.19
N SER A 487 -13.72 -2.84 2.60
CA SER A 487 -14.30 -2.47 1.29
C SER A 487 -15.17 -1.21 1.38
N ASN A 488 -15.95 -1.04 2.46
CA ASN A 488 -16.73 0.18 2.65
C ASN A 488 -15.82 1.39 2.94
N GLN A 489 -14.68 1.22 3.62
CA GLN A 489 -13.68 2.29 3.76
C GLN A 489 -13.09 2.70 2.41
N LEU A 490 -12.70 1.74 1.57
CA LEU A 490 -12.19 2.00 0.23
C LEU A 490 -13.23 2.70 -0.66
N TYR A 491 -14.50 2.31 -0.56
CA TYR A 491 -15.60 3.01 -1.25
C TYR A 491 -15.67 4.49 -0.87
N HIS A 492 -15.66 4.80 0.43
CA HIS A 492 -15.70 6.19 0.88
C HIS A 492 -14.46 6.99 0.44
N MET A 493 -13.28 6.37 0.46
CA MET A 493 -12.06 6.97 -0.06
C MET A 493 -12.18 7.27 -1.56
N ALA A 494 -12.65 6.31 -2.35
CA ALA A 494 -12.86 6.47 -3.80
C ALA A 494 -13.83 7.62 -4.13
N ILE A 495 -14.94 7.73 -3.39
CA ILE A 495 -15.90 8.83 -3.56
C ILE A 495 -15.26 10.18 -3.24
N ILE A 496 -14.46 10.29 -2.17
CA ILE A 496 -13.75 11.53 -1.83
C ILE A 496 -12.78 11.93 -2.95
N LEU A 497 -11.95 10.98 -3.42
CA LEU A 497 -10.95 11.22 -4.47
C LEU A 497 -11.60 11.65 -5.79
N LEU A 498 -12.66 10.96 -6.23
CA LEU A 498 -13.42 11.33 -7.42
C LEU A 498 -14.08 12.70 -7.26
N SER A 499 -14.66 12.99 -6.10
CA SER A 499 -15.34 14.27 -5.84
C SER A 499 -14.36 15.45 -5.84
N GLN A 500 -13.14 15.26 -5.32
CA GLN A 500 -12.08 16.26 -5.36
C GLN A 500 -11.55 16.52 -6.77
N ASN A 501 -11.63 15.50 -7.65
CA ASN A 501 -11.18 15.55 -9.05
C ASN A 501 -12.33 15.66 -10.06
N LYS A 502 -13.51 16.14 -9.64
CA LYS A 502 -14.69 16.23 -10.50
C LYS A 502 -14.44 17.16 -11.71
N PRO A 503 -14.80 16.73 -12.94
CA PRO A 503 -14.73 17.58 -14.13
C PRO A 503 -15.40 18.95 -13.94
N ARG A 504 -14.78 19.98 -14.52
CA ARG A 504 -15.31 21.35 -14.53
C ARG A 504 -16.71 21.37 -15.13
N LEU A 505 -17.59 22.16 -14.51
CA LEU A 505 -18.97 22.41 -14.95
C LEU A 505 -19.88 21.17 -15.01
N LEU A 506 -19.38 19.97 -14.69
CA LEU A 506 -20.22 18.78 -14.56
C LEU A 506 -21.13 18.94 -13.34
N LYS A 507 -22.45 18.92 -13.56
CA LYS A 507 -23.43 18.88 -12.49
C LYS A 507 -23.73 17.42 -12.18
N VAL A 508 -23.22 16.91 -11.07
CA VAL A 508 -23.72 15.65 -10.51
C VAL A 508 -25.08 15.96 -9.93
N LYS A 509 -26.13 15.27 -10.41
CA LYS A 509 -27.48 15.45 -9.86
C LYS A 509 -27.43 15.06 -8.38
N PRO A 510 -27.93 15.91 -7.45
CA PRO A 510 -28.06 15.52 -6.06
C PRO A 510 -28.89 14.23 -5.99
N SER A 511 -28.30 13.18 -5.43
CA SER A 511 -28.97 11.91 -5.18
C SER A 511 -28.94 11.66 -3.67
N ARG A 512 -29.95 10.96 -3.14
CA ARG A 512 -29.91 10.47 -1.75
C ARG A 512 -28.69 9.58 -1.49
N SER A 513 -28.16 8.93 -2.53
CA SER A 513 -26.99 8.06 -2.48
C SER A 513 -25.64 8.78 -2.44
N VAL A 514 -25.58 10.09 -2.73
CA VAL A 514 -24.32 10.85 -2.76
C VAL A 514 -24.33 11.87 -1.63
N LYS A 515 -23.49 11.64 -0.62
CA LYS A 515 -23.37 12.46 0.58
C LYS A 515 -22.20 13.44 0.45
N SER A 516 -22.00 14.29 1.44
CA SER A 516 -20.87 15.23 1.44
C SER A 516 -19.54 14.51 1.67
N ASN A 517 -18.44 15.09 1.21
CA ASN A 517 -17.09 14.54 1.48
C ASN A 517 -16.81 14.43 2.99
N ILE A 518 -17.32 15.37 3.80
CA ILE A 518 -17.20 15.32 5.26
C ILE A 518 -17.96 14.13 5.85
N TRP A 519 -19.16 13.82 5.32
CA TRP A 519 -19.89 12.63 5.74
C TRP A 519 -19.09 11.37 5.43
N HIS A 520 -18.55 11.24 4.22
CA HIS A 520 -17.69 10.10 3.86
C HIS A 520 -16.42 9.99 4.73
N ALA A 521 -15.79 11.11 5.05
CA ALA A 521 -14.64 11.15 5.95
C ALA A 521 -14.98 10.63 7.36
N LYS A 522 -16.15 11.04 7.90
CA LYS A 522 -16.63 10.56 9.19
C LYS A 522 -16.95 9.06 9.17
N GLN A 523 -17.49 8.53 8.07
CA GLN A 523 -17.72 7.10 7.91
C GLN A 523 -16.40 6.31 7.97
N ILE A 524 -15.35 6.76 7.25
CA ILE A 524 -14.04 6.11 7.29
C ILE A 524 -13.51 6.02 8.72
N CYS A 525 -13.54 7.13 9.46
CA CYS A 525 -13.08 7.17 10.85
C CYS A 525 -13.94 6.26 11.74
N ALA A 526 -15.26 6.33 11.61
CA ALA A 526 -16.19 5.49 12.37
C ALA A 526 -15.96 4.00 12.15
N ILE A 527 -15.69 3.57 10.91
CA ILE A 527 -15.40 2.17 10.61
C ILE A 527 -14.17 1.70 11.38
N SER A 528 -13.07 2.46 11.37
CA SER A 528 -11.86 2.08 12.12
C SER A 528 -12.05 2.14 13.64
N LEU A 529 -12.90 3.06 14.15
CA LEU A 529 -13.13 3.20 15.58
C LEU A 529 -13.90 2.02 16.19
N HIS A 530 -14.88 1.47 15.47
CA HIS A 530 -15.83 0.50 16.02
C HIS A 530 -15.54 -0.95 15.61
N ASN A 531 -14.60 -1.18 14.70
CA ASN A 531 -14.23 -2.52 14.24
C ASN A 531 -12.76 -2.80 14.59
N THR A 532 -12.47 -3.94 15.19
CA THR A 532 -11.16 -4.29 15.76
C THR A 532 -10.38 -5.31 14.95
N HIS A 533 -10.73 -5.52 13.68
CA HIS A 533 -9.99 -6.42 12.80
C HIS A 533 -8.67 -5.75 12.37
N HIS A 534 -7.53 -6.24 12.87
CA HIS A 534 -6.21 -5.63 12.66
C HIS A 534 -5.82 -5.54 11.17
N GLY A 535 -6.20 -6.53 10.36
CA GLY A 535 -6.01 -6.45 8.91
C GLY A 535 -6.69 -5.25 8.26
N CYS A 536 -7.88 -4.88 8.74
CA CYS A 536 -8.61 -3.74 8.22
C CYS A 536 -7.98 -2.44 8.68
N TRP A 537 -7.46 -2.39 9.91
CA TRP A 537 -6.68 -1.25 10.41
C TRP A 537 -5.41 -1.00 9.59
N ASN A 538 -4.67 -2.06 9.24
CA ASN A 538 -3.49 -1.94 8.38
C ASN A 538 -3.84 -1.34 7.01
N ASN A 539 -5.01 -1.70 6.46
CA ASN A 539 -5.51 -1.16 5.20
C ASN A 539 -6.22 0.21 5.34
N ALA A 540 -6.42 0.71 6.57
CA ALA A 540 -7.13 1.96 6.84
C ALA A 540 -6.24 3.21 6.80
N LEU A 541 -4.91 3.06 6.73
CA LEU A 541 -3.95 4.18 6.78
C LEU A 541 -4.27 5.28 5.76
N GLN A 542 -4.40 4.92 4.47
CA GLN A 542 -4.66 5.90 3.42
C GLN A 542 -6.09 6.45 3.45
N PRO A 543 -7.15 5.63 3.66
CA PRO A 543 -8.48 6.16 3.95
C PRO A 543 -8.49 7.18 5.10
N LEU A 544 -7.86 6.87 6.24
CA LEU A 544 -7.81 7.75 7.42
C LEU A 544 -7.04 9.04 7.13
N TRP A 545 -5.93 8.97 6.41
CA TRP A 545 -5.20 10.15 5.93
C TRP A 545 -6.10 11.09 5.11
N ILE A 546 -6.81 10.53 4.11
CA ILE A 546 -7.71 11.30 3.25
C ILE A 546 -8.88 11.89 4.05
N ALA A 547 -9.46 11.11 4.96
CA ALA A 547 -10.53 11.54 5.84
C ALA A 547 -10.08 12.67 6.79
N GLY A 548 -8.91 12.52 7.41
CA GLY A 548 -8.36 13.46 8.38
C GLY A 548 -8.16 14.86 7.81
N LYS A 549 -7.79 14.98 6.53
CA LYS A 549 -7.69 16.27 5.81
C LYS A 549 -9.02 17.02 5.70
N LEU A 550 -10.15 16.34 5.88
CA LEU A 550 -11.50 16.91 5.81
C LEU A 550 -12.12 17.18 7.18
N LEU A 551 -11.47 16.75 8.27
CA LEU A 551 -11.91 17.00 9.65
C LEU A 551 -11.51 18.41 10.09
N SER A 552 -12.33 19.03 10.93
CA SER A 552 -12.18 20.46 11.24
C SER A 552 -12.20 20.81 12.72
N SER A 553 -12.76 19.94 13.56
CA SER A 553 -12.79 20.17 15.01
C SER A 553 -11.60 19.52 15.72
N GLU A 554 -11.15 20.14 16.80
CA GLU A 554 -10.06 19.64 17.65
C GLU A 554 -10.39 18.26 18.27
N GLU A 555 -11.67 18.00 18.58
CA GLU A 555 -12.14 16.70 19.06
C GLU A 555 -11.97 15.61 17.99
N GLU A 556 -12.39 15.86 16.75
CA GLU A 556 -12.20 14.94 15.62
C GLU A 556 -10.71 14.68 15.36
N HIS A 557 -9.89 15.74 15.42
CA HIS A 557 -8.43 15.66 15.26
C HIS A 557 -7.79 14.79 16.34
N THR A 558 -8.18 14.96 17.60
CA THR A 558 -7.66 14.16 18.72
C THR A 558 -8.02 12.69 18.55
N ILE A 559 -9.27 12.41 18.16
CA ILE A 559 -9.74 11.03 17.98
C ILE A 559 -8.98 10.32 16.85
N ILE A 560 -8.81 10.96 15.69
CA ILE A 560 -8.10 10.31 14.57
C ILE A 560 -6.61 10.13 14.87
N LEU A 561 -5.97 11.06 15.60
CA LEU A 561 -4.56 10.91 16.01
C LEU A 561 -4.39 9.74 16.98
N ASN A 562 -5.25 9.63 17.99
CA ASN A 562 -5.25 8.50 18.93
C ASN A 562 -5.54 7.18 18.24
N LEU A 563 -6.40 7.19 17.22
CA LEU A 563 -6.68 6.00 16.43
C LEU A 563 -5.46 5.55 15.62
N LEU A 564 -4.75 6.47 14.96
CA LEU A 564 -3.51 6.13 14.23
C LEU A 564 -2.44 5.57 15.16
N ASP A 565 -2.26 6.18 16.33
CA ASP A 565 -1.33 5.71 17.37
C ASP A 565 -1.72 4.31 17.89
N LYS A 566 -3.02 4.09 18.16
CA LYS A 566 -3.54 2.78 18.57
C LYS A 566 -3.26 1.71 17.51
N ILE A 567 -3.48 2.02 16.23
CA ILE A 567 -3.24 1.07 15.14
C ILE A 567 -1.75 0.70 15.09
N GLU A 568 -0.85 1.69 15.08
CA GLU A 568 0.60 1.44 15.03
C GLU A 568 1.09 0.63 16.23
N SER A 569 0.72 1.02 17.45
CA SER A 569 1.11 0.31 18.66
C SER A 569 0.54 -1.10 18.77
N THR A 570 -0.57 -1.40 18.08
CA THR A 570 -1.19 -2.73 18.09
C THR A 570 -0.63 -3.63 16.99
N THR A 571 -0.44 -3.11 15.78
CA THR A 571 -0.11 -3.94 14.60
C THR A 571 1.35 -3.83 14.18
N GLY A 572 2.09 -2.85 14.68
CA GLY A 572 3.46 -2.55 14.28
C GLY A 572 3.56 -1.82 12.94
N TRP A 573 2.46 -1.62 12.20
CA TRP A 573 2.49 -0.85 10.95
C TRP A 573 2.63 0.63 11.23
N GLN A 574 3.54 1.30 10.52
CA GLN A 574 3.78 2.72 10.70
C GLN A 574 2.55 3.55 10.25
N MET A 575 1.94 4.26 11.19
CA MET A 575 0.79 5.17 11.00
C MET A 575 1.13 6.61 11.43
N ASN A 576 2.04 6.78 12.38
CA ASN A 576 2.36 8.03 13.05
C ASN A 576 3.01 9.07 12.12
N PHE A 577 3.60 8.66 10.99
CA PHE A 577 4.01 9.62 9.97
C PHE A 577 2.79 10.36 9.38
N ARG A 578 1.66 9.68 9.12
CA ARG A 578 0.42 10.36 8.71
C ARG A 578 -0.19 11.19 9.83
N ALA A 579 -0.02 10.80 11.09
CA ALA A 579 -0.42 11.62 12.23
C ALA A 579 0.35 12.96 12.25
N ARG A 580 1.67 12.93 12.00
CA ARG A 580 2.50 14.13 11.84
C ARG A 580 2.09 14.95 10.61
N ASP A 581 1.83 14.30 9.48
CA ASP A 581 1.36 14.95 8.27
C ASP A 581 0.02 15.67 8.49
N LEU A 582 -0.91 15.06 9.23
CA LEU A 582 -2.21 15.65 9.54
C LEU A 582 -2.06 16.91 10.39
N LYS A 583 -1.24 16.84 11.46
CA LYS A 583 -0.91 18.01 12.29
C LYS A 583 -0.33 19.15 11.45
N ARG A 584 0.64 18.85 10.57
CA ARG A 584 1.22 19.83 9.65
C ARG A 584 0.18 20.41 8.70
N PHE A 585 -0.68 19.57 8.14
CA PHE A 585 -1.74 19.98 7.22
C PHE A 585 -2.74 20.93 7.90
N TRP A 586 -3.19 20.63 9.12
CA TRP A 586 -4.11 21.48 9.88
C TRP A 586 -3.47 22.82 10.28
N ASP A 587 -2.16 22.83 10.53
CA ASP A 587 -1.36 24.05 10.77
C ASP A 587 -1.09 24.87 9.49
N GLY A 588 -1.52 24.39 8.31
CA GLY A 588 -1.23 25.02 7.02
C GLY A 588 0.24 24.92 6.59
N LYS A 589 0.99 24.00 7.17
CA LYS A 589 2.39 23.69 6.82
C LYS A 589 2.43 22.69 5.65
N LEU A 590 3.57 22.63 4.96
CA LEU A 590 3.81 21.60 3.94
C LEU A 590 3.85 20.22 4.60
N VAL A 591 3.29 19.23 3.92
CA VAL A 591 3.35 17.80 4.29
C VAL A 591 4.61 17.19 3.66
N GLU A 592 5.17 16.15 4.26
CA GLU A 592 6.48 15.58 3.91
C GLU A 592 6.44 14.42 2.91
#